data_AF-A0A2K8V8I9-F1
#
_entry.id   AF-A0A2K8V8I9-F1
#
_cell.length_a   1.000
_cell.length_b   1.000
_cell.length_c   1.000
_cell.angle_alpha   90.00
_cell.angle_beta   90.00
_cell.angle_gamma   90.00
#
_symmetry.space_group_name_H-M   'P 1'
#
loop_
_entity.id
_entity.type
_entity.pdbx_description
1 polymer ?
#
loop_
_entity_poly.entity_id
_entity_poly.type
_entity_poly.pdbx_seq_one_letter_code
_entity_poly.pdbx_strand_id
1 'polypeptide(L)'
;MKKETNYRSWSFRLLIYVLLLNLVTMYLTIQFIPFVHDGERFYIRMLILSVLAMLLFIAGVILTFFSVRNKEKKDYKYKVSVYGYPIFFLISIIVPILL
;
A
#
# COMPACT_ATOMS: atom_id res chain seq x y z
N MET A 1 31.54 9.86 8.17
CA MET A 1 30.57 8.81 7.80
C MET A 1 29.28 9.47 7.33
N LYS A 2 28.84 9.25 6.08
CA LYS A 2 27.49 9.68 5.67
C LYS A 2 26.49 8.82 6.45
N LYS A 3 25.57 9.45 7.18
CA LYS A 3 24.45 8.77 7.84
C LYS A 3 23.64 8.11 6.72
N GLU A 4 23.71 6.79 6.57
CA GLU A 4 22.91 6.09 5.57
C GLU A 4 21.44 6.27 5.94
N THR A 5 20.74 7.07 5.15
CA THR A 5 19.29 7.18 5.25
C THR A 5 18.68 5.81 4.90
N ASN A 6 17.58 5.46 5.56
CA ASN A 6 16.98 4.13 5.39
C ASN A 6 15.65 4.19 4.62
N TYR A 7 15.56 5.10 3.64
CA TYR A 7 14.32 5.36 2.91
C TYR A 7 13.86 4.12 2.14
N ARG A 8 14.80 3.40 1.53
CA ARG A 8 14.56 2.10 0.87
C ARG A 8 13.88 1.08 1.78
N SER A 9 14.40 0.85 3.00
CA SER A 9 13.83 -0.20 3.85
C SER A 9 12.47 0.20 4.39
N TRP A 10 12.25 1.49 4.66
CA TRP A 10 10.93 1.98 5.07
C TRP A 10 9.92 1.92 3.94
N SER A 11 10.29 2.34 2.73
CA SER A 11 9.47 2.17 1.52
C SER A 11 9.06 0.69 1.34
N PHE A 12 10.01 -0.24 1.44
CA PHE A 12 9.72 -1.67 1.31
C PHE A 12 8.74 -2.16 2.39
N ARG A 13 8.92 -1.76 3.65
CA ARG A 13 8.00 -2.10 4.75
C ARG A 13 6.60 -1.54 4.50
N LEU A 14 6.50 -0.28 4.07
CA LEU A 14 5.22 0.35 3.76
C LEU A 14 4.50 -0.38 2.62
N LEU A 15 5.22 -0.86 1.60
CA LEU A 15 4.63 -1.63 0.52
C LEU A 15 4.02 -2.93 1.04
N ILE A 16 4.73 -3.64 1.93
CA ILE A 16 4.21 -4.83 2.59
C ILE A 16 2.96 -4.49 3.42
N TYR A 17 2.98 -3.39 4.17
CA TYR A 17 1.82 -2.98 4.98
C TYR A 17 0.61 -2.66 4.11
N VAL A 18 0.79 -1.98 2.98
CA VAL A 18 -0.28 -1.74 2.01
C VAL A 18 -0.84 -3.06 1.48
N LEU A 19 0.02 -4.02 1.11
CA LEU A 19 -0.42 -5.34 0.65
C LEU A 19 -1.23 -6.08 1.72
N LEU A 20 -0.72 -6.15 2.96
CA LEU A 20 -1.41 -6.80 4.06
C LEU A 20 -2.75 -6.12 4.37
N LEU A 21 -2.80 -4.79 4.35
CA LEU A 21 -4.03 -4.06 4.64
C LEU A 21 -5.08 -4.32 3.55
N ASN A 22 -4.68 -4.42 2.28
CA ASN A 22 -5.59 -4.82 1.20
C ASN A 22 -6.09 -6.26 1.34
N LEU A 23 -5.26 -7.20 1.80
CA LEU A 23 -5.70 -8.56 2.11
C LEU A 23 -6.71 -8.59 3.26
N VAL A 24 -6.51 -7.78 4.31
CA VAL A 24 -7.49 -7.63 5.40
C VAL A 24 -8.80 -7.07 4.88
N THR A 25 -8.75 -6.00 4.08
CA THR A 25 -9.93 -5.40 3.46
C THR A 25 -10.68 -6.43 2.59
N MET A 26 -9.96 -7.19 1.76
CA MET A 26 -10.55 -8.26 0.95
C MET A 26 -11.22 -9.33 1.81
N TYR A 27 -10.56 -9.79 2.87
CA TYR A 27 -11.12 -10.76 3.81
C TYR A 27 -12.42 -10.25 4.45
N LEU A 28 -12.43 -9.00 4.93
CA LEU A 28 -13.61 -8.39 5.53
C LEU A 28 -14.77 -8.25 4.53
N THR A 29 -14.48 -7.90 3.27
CA THR A 29 -15.49 -7.85 2.20
C THR A 29 -16.11 -9.21 1.92
N ILE A 30 -15.31 -10.26 1.80
CA ILE A 30 -15.81 -11.62 1.52
C ILE A 30 -16.70 -12.12 2.66
N GLN A 31 -16.39 -11.75 3.91
CA GLN A 31 -17.16 -12.14 5.08
C GLN A 31 -18.42 -11.29 5.30
N PHE A 32 -18.58 -10.16 4.59
CA PHE A 32 -19.71 -9.27 4.80
C PHE A 32 -20.99 -9.83 4.17
N ILE A 33 -22.00 -10.07 5.02
CA ILE A 33 -23.34 -10.51 4.61
C ILE A 33 -24.33 -9.35 4.85
N PRO A 34 -24.89 -8.71 3.80
CA PRO A 34 -25.71 -7.50 3.92
C PRO A 34 -26.97 -7.68 4.79
N PHE A 35 -27.56 -8.87 4.80
CA PHE A 35 -28.79 -9.17 5.54
C PHE A 35 -28.56 -9.45 7.04
N VAL A 36 -27.30 -9.61 7.45
CA VAL A 36 -26.93 -10.00 8.82
C VAL A 36 -26.13 -8.89 9.51
N HIS A 37 -25.33 -8.12 8.77
CA HIS A 37 -24.41 -7.13 9.31
C HIS A 37 -24.90 -5.70 9.09
N ASP A 38 -24.55 -4.81 10.02
CA ASP A 38 -24.76 -3.36 9.92
C ASP A 38 -23.90 -2.78 8.78
N GLY A 39 -24.56 -2.43 7.67
CA GLY A 39 -23.91 -1.91 6.47
C GLY A 39 -23.24 -0.56 6.66
N GLU A 40 -23.78 0.33 7.51
CA GLU A 40 -23.17 1.64 7.77
C GLU A 40 -21.87 1.50 8.54
N ARG A 41 -21.87 0.67 9.59
CA ARG A 41 -20.64 0.39 10.35
C ARG A 41 -19.59 -0.28 9.50
N PHE A 42 -20.00 -1.22 8.63
CA PHE A 42 -19.08 -1.86 7.70
C PHE A 42 -18.48 -0.83 6.74
N TYR A 43 -19.31 0.01 6.12
CA TYR A 43 -18.86 1.07 5.22
C TYR A 43 -17.84 2.00 5.90
N ILE A 44 -18.12 2.49 7.11
CA ILE A 44 -17.21 3.36 7.85
C ILE A 44 -15.86 2.67 8.12
N ARG A 45 -15.88 1.39 8.52
CA ARG A 45 -14.64 0.62 8.74
C ARG A 45 -13.82 0.48 7.45
N MET A 46 -14.49 0.17 6.34
CA MET A 46 -13.85 0.03 5.03
C MET A 46 -13.28 1.35 4.54
N LEU A 47 -13.97 2.46 4.78
CA LEU A 47 -13.48 3.80 4.46
C LEU A 47 -12.21 4.14 5.25
N ILE A 48 -12.20 3.88 6.56
CA ILE A 48 -11.02 4.11 7.41
C ILE A 48 -9.82 3.28 6.93
N LEU A 49 -10.04 1.99 6.65
CA LEU A 49 -8.99 1.11 6.11
C LEU A 49 -8.47 1.61 4.75
N SER A 50 -9.37 2.05 3.88
CA SER A 50 -9.01 2.59 2.56
C SER A 50 -8.16 3.87 2.67
N VAL A 51 -8.56 4.80 3.55
CA VAL A 51 -7.79 6.02 3.82
C VAL A 51 -6.42 5.68 4.39
N LEU A 52 -6.34 4.73 5.33
CA LEU A 52 -5.06 4.29 5.89
C LEU A 52 -4.15 3.65 4.84
N ALA A 53 -4.68 2.76 3.99
CA ALA A 53 -3.94 2.21 2.85
C ALA A 53 -3.39 3.31 1.94
N MET A 54 -4.22 4.30 1.60
CA MET A 54 -3.84 5.42 0.73
C MET A 54 -2.71 6.26 1.34
N LEU A 55 -2.77 6.57 2.64
CA LEU A 55 -1.71 7.30 3.33
C LEU A 55 -0.38 6.53 3.34
N LEU A 56 -0.42 5.23 3.65
CA LEU A 56 0.78 4.39 3.63
C LEU A 56 1.34 4.25 2.21
N PHE A 57 0.47 4.19 1.20
CA PHE A 57 0.87 4.14 -0.21
C PHE A 57 1.60 5.43 -0.62
N ILE A 58 1.01 6.60 -0.36
CA ILE A 58 1.62 7.90 -0.70
C ILE A 58 2.97 8.07 0.02
N ALA A 59 3.02 7.79 1.33
CA ALA A 59 4.26 7.83 2.09
C ALA A 59 5.32 6.89 1.49
N GLY A 60 4.91 5.68 1.12
CA GLY A 60 5.72 4.71 0.42
C GLY A 60 6.33 5.19 -0.89
N VAL A 61 5.52 5.82 -1.74
CA VAL A 61 5.96 6.42 -3.01
C VAL A 61 6.98 7.53 -2.76
N ILE A 62 6.71 8.43 -1.80
CA ILE A 62 7.62 9.52 -1.43
C ILE A 62 8.97 8.97 -0.95
N LEU A 63 8.96 7.94 -0.10
CA LEU A 63 10.19 7.29 0.37
C LEU A 63 10.95 6.59 -0.75
N THR A 64 10.23 5.99 -1.70
CA THR A 64 10.82 5.40 -2.90
C THR A 64 11.52 6.46 -3.75
N PHE A 65 10.88 7.61 -3.95
CA PHE A 65 11.48 8.76 -4.65
C PHE A 65 12.76 9.25 -3.96
N PHE A 66 12.74 9.42 -2.62
CA PHE A 66 13.94 9.80 -1.88
C PHE A 66 15.06 8.76 -1.97
N SER A 67 14.72 7.46 -1.94
CA SER A 67 15.68 6.38 -2.11
C SER A 67 16.36 6.41 -3.49
N VAL A 68 15.59 6.68 -4.56
CA VAL A 68 16.10 6.85 -5.93
C VAL A 68 17.01 8.09 -6.01
N ARG A 69 16.55 9.23 -5.49
CA ARG A 69 17.31 10.50 -5.51
C ARG A 69 18.63 10.39 -4.76
N ASN A 70 18.65 9.70 -3.62
CA ASN A 70 19.84 9.53 -2.78
C ASN A 70 20.77 8.41 -3.26
N LYS A 71 20.44 7.75 -4.39
CA LYS A 71 21.23 6.65 -4.96
C LYS A 71 21.51 5.54 -3.94
N GLU A 72 20.51 5.21 -3.12
CA GLU A 72 20.63 4.14 -2.13
C GLU A 72 20.87 2.76 -2.80
N LYS A 73 21.37 1.80 -2.03
CA LYS A 73 21.77 0.48 -2.53
C LYS A 73 20.59 -0.25 -3.22
N LYS A 74 20.78 -0.57 -4.49
CA LYS A 74 19.80 -1.22 -5.40
C LYS A 74 19.61 -2.73 -5.15
N ASP A 75 19.43 -3.11 -3.89
CA ASP A 75 19.14 -4.50 -3.53
C ASP A 75 17.66 -4.86 -3.81
N TYR A 76 17.24 -6.04 -3.35
CA TYR A 76 15.88 -6.52 -3.56
C TYR A 76 14.81 -5.57 -2.98
N LYS A 77 15.05 -4.93 -1.83
CA LYS A 77 14.10 -4.00 -1.21
C LYS A 77 13.87 -2.79 -2.12
N TYR A 78 14.96 -2.25 -2.65
CA TYR A 78 14.89 -1.13 -3.60
C TYR A 78 14.11 -1.51 -4.86
N LYS A 79 14.47 -2.63 -5.50
CA LYS A 79 13.83 -3.07 -6.74
C LYS A 79 12.33 -3.34 -6.53
N VAL A 80 11.98 -4.06 -5.46
CA VAL A 80 10.58 -4.38 -5.15
C VAL A 80 9.78 -3.11 -4.88
N SER A 81 10.31 -2.13 -4.14
CA SER A 81 9.63 -0.85 -3.95
C SER A 81 9.43 -0.07 -5.26
N VAL A 82 10.51 0.07 -6.06
CA VAL A 82 10.48 0.88 -7.29
C VAL A 82 9.51 0.32 -8.33
N TYR A 83 9.42 -1.01 -8.49
CA TYR A 83 8.46 -1.63 -9.42
C TYR A 83 7.11 -1.89 -8.77
N GLY A 84 7.09 -2.22 -7.48
CA GLY A 84 5.88 -2.60 -6.75
C GLY A 84 4.87 -1.48 -6.62
N TYR A 85 5.30 -0.25 -6.28
CA TYR A 85 4.37 0.88 -6.18
C TYR A 85 3.68 1.22 -7.51
N PRO A 86 4.39 1.35 -8.65
CA PRO A 86 3.75 1.52 -9.96
C PRO A 86 2.82 0.37 -10.35
N ILE A 87 3.24 -0.88 -10.15
CA ILE A 87 2.39 -2.05 -10.44
C ILE A 87 1.12 -2.00 -9.58
N PHE A 88 1.25 -1.71 -8.29
CA PHE A 88 0.12 -1.64 -7.38
C PHE A 88 -0.84 -0.50 -7.72
N PHE A 89 -0.30 0.64 -8.17
CA PHE A 89 -1.09 1.77 -8.68
C PHE A 89 -1.89 1.38 -9.92
N LEU A 90 -1.24 0.73 -10.89
CA LEU A 90 -1.90 0.27 -12.11
C LEU A 90 -3.01 -0.73 -11.80
N ILE A 91 -2.75 -1.72 -10.92
CA ILE A 91 -3.77 -2.67 -10.49
C ILE A 91 -4.96 -1.94 -9.84
N SER A 92 -4.69 -0.99 -8.94
CA SER A 92 -5.73 -0.24 -8.22
C SER A 92 -6.62 0.60 -9.15
N ILE A 93 -6.13 1.01 -10.33
CA ILE A 93 -6.91 1.77 -11.31
C ILE A 93 -7.59 0.86 -12.33
N ILE A 94 -6.88 -0.16 -12.81
CA ILE A 94 -7.37 -1.03 -13.89
C ILE A 94 -8.49 -1.93 -13.39
N VAL A 95 -8.37 -2.51 -12.19
CA VAL A 95 -9.34 -3.48 -11.67
C VAL A 95 -10.75 -2.87 -11.53
N PRO A 96 -10.93 -1.67 -10.94
CA PRO A 96 -12.26 -1.04 -10.87
C PRO A 96 -12.86 -0.61 -12.21
N ILE A 97 -12.06 -0.49 -13.28
CA ILE A 97 -12.56 -0.13 -14.62
C ILE A 97 -13.06 -1.38 -15.37
N LEU A 98 -12.47 -2.54 -15.08
CA LEU A 98 -12.79 -3.81 -15.76
C LEU A 98 -13.94 -4.59 -15.12
N LEU A 99 -14.32 -4.25 -13.88
CA LEU A 99 -15.40 -4.87 -13.09
C LEU A 99 -16.59 -3.92 -12.99
#